data_AF-A0A6C0LI30-F1
#
_entry.id   AF-A0A6C0LI30-F1
#
_cell.length_a   1.000
_cell.length_b   1.000
_cell.length_c   1.000
_cell.angle_alpha   90.00
_cell.angle_beta   90.00
_cell.angle_gamma   90.00
#
_symmetry.space_group_name_H-M   'P 1'
#
loop_
_entity.id
_entity.type
_entity.pdbx_description
1 polymer ?
#
loop_
_entity_poly.entity_id
_entity_poly.type
_entity_poly.pdbx_seq_one_letter_code
_entity_poly.pdbx_strand_id
1 'polypeptide(L)'
;MTTLKQKKKAEKGKDKEDLVQVVKCNSCRTLLAITEYGFRKDGTTRYKTCIRCREETQEEKEKDKKKKERVTQVNKEMEVGMKYCKKCKDTLPISDFDTKSSGTPYVDCKKCRILKPKG
;
A
#
# COMPACT_ATOMS: atom_id res chain seq x y z
N MET A 1 -45.54 -3.38 58.07
CA MET A 1 -45.50 -3.02 56.64
C MET A 1 -44.46 -3.92 55.97
N THR A 2 -44.84 -5.13 55.57
CA THR A 2 -45.15 -5.57 54.19
C THR A 2 -43.94 -5.64 53.23
N THR A 3 -43.42 -6.87 53.08
CA THR A 3 -43.05 -7.60 51.84
C THR A 3 -42.48 -6.85 50.64
N LEU A 4 -41.35 -7.34 50.10
CA LEU A 4 -41.28 -8.12 48.85
C LEU A 4 -39.80 -8.25 48.40
N LYS A 5 -39.33 -9.48 48.13
CA LYS A 5 -38.72 -9.78 46.83
C LYS A 5 -38.57 -11.28 46.61
N GLN A 6 -39.03 -11.65 45.41
CA GLN A 6 -39.44 -12.96 44.96
C GLN A 6 -38.27 -13.91 44.72
N LYS A 7 -38.49 -15.18 45.05
CA LYS A 7 -37.83 -16.31 44.39
C LYS A 7 -38.24 -16.33 42.91
N LYS A 8 -37.28 -16.45 42.00
CA LYS A 8 -37.44 -17.28 40.81
C LYS A 8 -36.08 -17.71 40.30
N LYS A 9 -35.70 -18.96 40.65
CA LYS A 9 -34.73 -19.73 39.88
C LYS A 9 -35.38 -20.08 38.56
N ALA A 10 -34.71 -19.78 37.46
CA ALA A 10 -34.96 -20.35 36.15
C ALA A 10 -33.60 -20.61 35.51
N GLU A 11 -33.15 -21.86 35.61
CA GLU A 11 -32.13 -22.41 34.71
C GLU A 11 -32.76 -22.55 33.33
N LYS A 12 -32.13 -21.98 32.28
CA LYS A 12 -32.32 -22.43 30.90
C LYS A 12 -31.28 -21.83 29.95
N GLY A 13 -30.52 -22.72 29.30
CA GLY A 13 -29.85 -22.50 28.02
C GLY A 13 -28.59 -21.65 28.04
N LYS A 14 -27.43 -22.27 28.25
CA LYS A 14 -26.13 -21.71 27.81
C LYS A 14 -25.91 -22.09 26.36
N ASP A 15 -26.58 -21.40 25.44
CA ASP A 15 -26.03 -21.23 24.11
C ASP A 15 -24.79 -20.34 24.29
N LYS A 16 -23.60 -20.94 24.17
CA LYS A 16 -22.35 -20.17 24.10
C LYS A 16 -22.37 -19.45 22.76
N GLU A 17 -23.12 -18.37 22.66
CA GLU A 17 -22.84 -17.33 21.68
C GLU A 17 -21.40 -16.90 21.99
N ASP A 18 -20.47 -17.37 21.16
CA ASP A 18 -19.13 -16.81 21.06
C ASP A 18 -19.34 -15.32 20.82
N LEU A 19 -19.28 -14.53 21.90
CA LEU A 19 -19.50 -13.09 21.88
C LEU A 19 -18.36 -12.50 21.04
N VAL A 20 -18.56 -12.49 19.73
CA VAL A 20 -17.63 -11.90 18.77
C VAL A 20 -17.54 -10.43 19.14
N GLN A 21 -16.46 -10.05 19.82
CA GLN A 21 -16.21 -8.67 20.15
C GLN A 21 -16.04 -7.89 18.86
N VAL A 22 -16.98 -6.98 18.58
CA VAL A 22 -16.93 -6.09 17.42
C VAL A 22 -16.39 -4.73 17.83
N VAL A 23 -15.49 -4.19 17.02
CA VAL A 23 -14.82 -2.90 17.24
C VAL A 23 -14.96 -2.05 15.99
N LYS A 24 -15.14 -0.73 16.16
CA LYS A 24 -15.23 0.22 15.04
C LYS A 24 -13.84 0.57 14.51
N CYS A 25 -13.64 0.42 13.20
CA CYS A 25 -12.38 0.74 12.56
C CYS A 25 -12.17 2.26 12.51
N ASN A 26 -10.98 2.74 12.86
CA ASN A 26 -10.72 4.18 12.84
C ASN A 26 -10.61 4.77 11.42
N SER A 27 -10.23 3.96 10.42
CA SER A 27 -10.09 4.40 9.03
C SER A 27 -11.41 4.34 8.26
N CYS A 28 -11.96 3.14 8.04
CA CYS A 28 -13.18 2.96 7.25
C CYS A 28 -14.49 3.15 8.03
N ARG A 29 -14.42 3.35 9.36
CA ARG A 29 -15.58 3.51 10.25
C ARG A 29 -16.55 2.32 10.33
N THR A 30 -16.23 1.20 9.69
CA THR A 30 -17.01 -0.05 9.75
C THR A 30 -16.86 -0.76 11.11
N LEU A 31 -17.94 -1.37 11.61
CA LEU A 31 -17.90 -2.29 12.74
C LEU A 31 -17.45 -3.66 12.24
N LEU A 32 -16.34 -4.16 12.79
CA LEU A 32 -15.71 -5.41 12.36
C LEU A 32 -15.37 -6.25 13.59
N ALA A 33 -15.32 -7.58 13.42
CA ALA A 33 -14.85 -8.48 14.47
C ALA A 33 -13.42 -8.10 14.89
N ILE A 34 -13.09 -8.29 16.16
CA ILE A 34 -11.76 -7.99 16.70
C ILE A 34 -10.65 -8.79 15.99
N THR A 35 -11.00 -9.96 15.42
CA THR A 35 -10.13 -10.80 14.59
C THR A 35 -9.64 -10.09 13.31
N GLU A 36 -10.42 -9.14 12.79
CA GLU A 36 -10.08 -8.33 11.61
C GLU A 36 -9.05 -7.23 11.91
N TYR A 37 -8.53 -7.19 13.14
CA TYR A 37 -7.49 -6.27 13.59
C TYR A 37 -6.24 -7.06 13.96
N GLY A 38 -5.15 -6.84 13.21
CA GLY A 38 -3.86 -7.45 13.52
C GLY A 38 -3.24 -6.93 14.83
N PHE A 39 -2.21 -7.61 15.31
CA PHE A 39 -1.43 -7.19 16.47
C PHE A 39 -0.29 -6.25 16.08
N ARG A 40 -0.02 -5.27 16.93
CA ARG A 40 1.17 -4.41 16.84
C ARG A 40 2.44 -5.23 17.05
N LYS A 41 3.59 -4.62 16.76
CA LYS A 41 4.92 -5.25 16.89
C LYS A 41 5.21 -5.76 18.30
N ASP A 42 4.60 -5.14 19.31
CA ASP A 42 4.68 -5.57 20.72
C ASP A 42 3.86 -6.84 21.02
N GLY A 43 2.99 -7.30 20.12
CA GLY A 43 2.18 -8.50 20.29
C GLY A 43 1.05 -8.38 21.33
N THR A 44 1.06 -7.34 22.16
CA THR A 44 0.09 -7.15 23.25
C THR A 44 -1.15 -6.37 22.81
N THR A 45 -0.96 -5.41 21.91
CA THR A 45 -2.01 -4.45 21.55
C THR A 45 -2.42 -4.63 20.09
N ARG A 46 -3.73 -4.66 19.81
CA ARG A 46 -4.24 -4.66 18.43
C ARG A 46 -4.18 -3.27 17.80
N TYR A 47 -4.15 -3.22 16.47
CA TYR A 47 -4.30 -1.96 15.75
C TYR A 47 -5.70 -1.37 15.94
N LYS A 48 -5.81 -0.04 15.85
CA LYS A 48 -7.11 0.67 15.84
C LYS A 48 -7.77 0.69 14.45
N THR A 49 -7.05 0.20 13.45
CA THR A 49 -7.45 0.11 12.04
C THR A 49 -7.47 -1.36 11.66
N CYS A 50 -8.47 -1.78 10.89
CA CYS A 50 -8.56 -3.15 10.41
C CYS A 50 -7.39 -3.48 9.47
N ILE A 51 -7.18 -4.79 9.26
CA ILE A 51 -6.10 -5.33 8.43
C ILE A 51 -6.18 -4.75 7.01
N ARG A 52 -7.36 -4.77 6.38
CA ARG A 52 -7.59 -4.25 5.03
C ARG A 52 -7.11 -2.81 4.85
N CYS A 53 -7.59 -1.88 5.70
CA CYS A 53 -7.17 -0.48 5.59
C CYS A 53 -5.66 -0.30 5.79
N ARG A 54 -5.02 -1.18 6.57
CA ARG A 54 -3.57 -1.14 6.78
C ARG A 54 -2.82 -1.63 5.56
N GLU A 55 -3.30 -2.68 4.91
CA GLU A 55 -2.75 -3.20 3.64
C GLU A 55 -2.84 -2.15 2.54
N GLU A 56 -4.01 -1.52 2.38
CA GLU A 56 -4.20 -0.43 1.39
C GLU A 56 -3.21 0.71 1.63
N THR A 57 -3.01 1.11 2.90
CA THR A 57 -2.03 2.15 3.27
C THR A 57 -0.59 1.71 2.98
N GLN A 58 -0.27 0.43 3.13
CA GLN A 58 1.07 -0.09 2.82
C GLN A 58 1.31 -0.11 1.31
N GLU A 59 0.33 -0.54 0.52
CA GLU A 59 0.42 -0.53 -0.94
C GLU A 59 0.63 0.89 -1.49
N GLU A 60 -0.07 1.88 -0.95
CA GLU A 60 0.10 3.28 -1.33
C GLU A 60 1.52 3.77 -0.99
N LYS A 61 2.02 3.47 0.21
CA LYS A 61 3.40 3.79 0.60
C LYS A 61 4.45 3.15 -0.28
N GLU A 62 4.24 1.90 -0.71
CA GLU A 62 5.14 1.19 -1.62
C GLU A 62 5.12 1.82 -3.03
N LYS A 63 3.95 2.25 -3.51
CA LYS A 63 3.83 3.01 -4.76
C LYS A 63 4.58 4.35 -4.67
N ASP A 64 4.42 5.07 -3.56
CA ASP A 64 5.12 6.33 -3.31
C ASP A 64 6.64 6.14 -3.20
N LYS A 65 7.10 5.08 -2.52
CA LYS A 65 8.52 4.73 -2.42
C LYS A 65 9.12 4.43 -3.79
N LYS A 66 8.45 3.61 -4.62
CA LYS A 66 8.88 3.32 -6.00
C LYS A 66 8.91 4.57 -6.87
N LYS A 67 7.96 5.50 -6.68
CA LYS A 67 7.95 6.79 -7.38
C LYS A 67 9.16 7.63 -6.99
N LYS A 68 9.46 7.75 -5.69
CA LYS A 68 10.64 8.47 -5.19
C LYS A 68 11.94 7.87 -5.71
N GLU A 69 12.08 6.54 -5.71
CA GLU A 69 13.27 5.86 -6.22
C GLU A 69 13.49 6.12 -7.72
N ARG A 70 12.42 6.08 -8.53
CA ARG A 70 12.50 6.47 -9.95
C ARG A 70 12.92 7.92 -10.14
N VAL A 71 12.40 8.84 -9.32
CA VAL A 71 12.78 10.26 -9.39
C VAL A 71 14.26 10.44 -9.02
N THR A 72 14.74 9.77 -7.97
CA THR A 72 16.16 9.80 -7.59
C THR A 72 17.06 9.24 -8.69
N GLN A 73 16.67 8.15 -9.34
CA GLN A 73 17.42 7.60 -10.46
C GLN A 73 17.48 8.57 -11.64
N VAL A 74 16.35 9.17 -12.03
CA VAL A 74 16.30 10.18 -13.11
C VAL A 74 17.15 11.39 -12.78
N ASN A 75 17.12 11.88 -11.54
CA ASN A 75 17.96 13.00 -11.12
C ASN A 75 19.46 12.66 -11.19
N LYS A 76 19.84 11.45 -10.79
CA LYS A 76 21.24 11.00 -10.88
C LYS A 76 21.71 10.85 -12.34
N GLU A 77 20.85 10.35 -13.23
CA GLU A 77 21.12 10.34 -14.67
C GLU A 77 21.30 11.76 -15.22
N MET A 78 20.51 12.73 -14.73
CA MET A 78 20.65 14.15 -15.09
C MET A 78 21.95 14.78 -14.56
N GLU A 79 22.37 14.48 -13.33
CA GLU A 79 23.63 15.00 -12.76
C GLU A 79 24.87 14.47 -13.47
N VAL A 80 24.87 13.18 -13.86
CA VAL A 80 26.00 12.56 -14.58
C VAL A 80 25.95 12.84 -16.08
N GLY A 81 24.79 13.28 -16.59
CA GLY A 81 24.60 13.56 -18.01
C GLY A 81 24.64 12.31 -18.90
N MET A 82 24.49 11.12 -18.33
CA MET A 82 24.58 9.83 -19.03
C MET A 82 23.34 8.99 -18.76
N LYS A 83 22.85 8.29 -19.79
CA LYS A 83 21.65 7.47 -19.75
C LYS A 83 21.82 6.19 -20.56
N TYR A 84 21.27 5.10 -20.07
CA TYR A 84 21.30 3.80 -20.74
C TYR A 84 20.19 3.64 -21.77
N CYS A 85 20.53 3.22 -22.99
CA CYS A 85 19.58 2.91 -24.05
C CYS A 85 19.21 1.42 -24.03
N LYS A 86 17.90 1.10 -23.93
CA LYS A 86 17.45 -0.30 -23.88
C LYS A 86 17.61 -1.05 -25.20
N LYS A 87 17.51 -0.37 -26.35
CA LYS A 87 17.59 -1.01 -27.67
C LYS A 87 19.01 -1.35 -28.12
N CYS A 88 19.99 -0.44 -27.98
CA CYS A 88 21.39 -0.74 -28.32
C CYS A 88 22.21 -1.27 -27.15
N LYS A 89 21.69 -1.19 -25.91
CA LYS A 89 22.38 -1.62 -24.68
C LYS A 89 23.65 -0.82 -24.36
N ASP A 90 23.74 0.42 -24.85
CA ASP A 90 24.84 1.34 -24.56
C ASP A 90 24.43 2.44 -23.57
N THR A 91 25.40 2.92 -22.80
CA THR A 91 25.30 4.14 -21.99
C THR A 91 25.78 5.33 -22.83
N LEU A 92 24.89 6.27 -23.10
CA LEU A 92 25.11 7.41 -23.99
C LEU A 92 24.81 8.71 -23.24
N PRO A 93 25.35 9.87 -23.68
CA PRO A 93 25.02 11.14 -23.04
C PRO A 93 23.52 11.46 -23.17
N ILE A 94 22.96 12.19 -22.21
CA ILE A 94 21.54 12.58 -22.19
C ILE A 94 21.13 13.33 -23.46
N SER A 95 22.06 14.07 -24.08
CA SER A 95 21.85 14.75 -25.35
C SER A 95 21.50 13.81 -26.51
N ASP A 96 21.85 12.52 -26.42
CA ASP A 96 21.48 11.48 -27.38
C ASP A 96 20.06 10.90 -27.12
N PHE A 97 19.31 11.42 -26.14
CA PHE A 97 17.93 11.03 -25.86
C PHE A 97 16.98 12.22 -26.09
N ASP A 98 15.87 11.98 -26.80
CA ASP A 98 14.79 12.97 -26.86
C ASP A 98 14.00 13.01 -25.55
N THR A 99 13.29 14.11 -25.33
CA THR A 99 12.33 14.26 -24.23
C THR A 99 10.90 14.03 -24.72
N LYS A 100 10.10 13.31 -23.94
CA LYS A 100 8.66 13.15 -24.17
C LYS A 100 7.92 14.44 -23.85
N SER A 101 6.70 14.60 -24.37
CA SER A 101 5.82 15.73 -24.04
C SER A 101 5.51 15.84 -22.53
N SER A 102 5.66 14.74 -21.78
CA SER A 102 5.55 14.69 -20.32
C SER A 102 6.79 15.21 -19.55
N GLY A 103 7.81 15.72 -20.25
CA GLY A 103 9.05 16.22 -19.65
C GLY A 103 10.08 15.15 -19.26
N THR A 104 9.82 13.87 -19.56
CA THR A 104 10.75 12.76 -19.24
C THR A 104 11.47 12.23 -20.48
N PRO A 105 12.79 11.95 -20.44
CA PRO A 105 13.52 11.44 -21.59
C PRO A 105 13.08 10.03 -21.99
N TYR A 106 13.10 9.73 -23.29
CA TYR A 106 12.84 8.38 -23.80
C TYR A 106 13.84 7.36 -23.22
N VAL A 107 13.45 6.09 -23.24
CA VAL A 107 14.29 4.96 -22.78
C VAL A 107 15.25 4.45 -23.85
N ASP A 108 15.04 4.88 -25.08
CA ASP A 108 15.86 4.55 -26.24
C ASP A 108 16.49 5.83 -26.78
N CYS A 109 17.75 5.76 -27.20
CA CYS A 109 18.45 6.89 -27.80
C CYS A 109 17.81 7.28 -29.14
N LYS A 110 18.06 8.52 -29.58
CA LYS A 110 17.57 9.11 -30.84
C LYS A 110 17.78 8.16 -32.02
N LYS A 111 18.99 7.62 -32.17
CA LYS A 111 19.35 6.66 -33.23
C LYS A 111 18.45 5.43 -33.21
N CYS A 112 18.30 4.82 -32.03
CA CYS A 112 17.49 3.62 -31.84
C CYS A 112 16.00 3.85 -32.09
N ARG A 113 15.49 5.06 -31.85
CA ARG A 113 14.08 5.40 -32.11
C ARG A 113 13.77 5.66 -33.58
N ILE A 114 14.71 6.26 -34.31
CA ILE A 114 14.54 6.56 -35.75
C ILE A 114 14.67 5.29 -36.59
N LEU A 115 15.51 4.34 -36.17
CA LEU A 115 15.63 3.04 -36.81
C LEU A 115 14.36 2.21 -36.54
N LYS A 116 13.39 2.27 -37.46
CA LYS A 116 12.23 1.38 -37.49
C LYS A 116 12.69 -0.08 -37.35
N PRO A 117 11.94 -0.93 -36.64
CA PRO A 117 12.20 -2.37 -36.71
C PRO A 117 12.12 -2.78 -38.18
N LYS A 118 13.16 -3.48 -38.67
CA LYS A 118 13.02 -4.28 -39.88
C LYS A 118 11.96 -5.33 -39.54
N GLY A 119 10.77 -5.16 -40.11
CA GLY A 119 9.71 -6.18 -40.09
C GLY A 119 10.11 -7.40 -40.88
#